data_AF-A0A1M3G005-F1
#
_entry.id   AF-A0A1M3G005-F1
#
_cell.length_a   1.000
_cell.length_b   1.000
_cell.length_c   1.000
_cell.angle_alpha   90.00
_cell.angle_beta   90.00
_cell.angle_gamma   90.00
#
_symmetry.space_group_name_H-M   'P 1'
#
loop_
_entity.id
_entity.type
_entity.pdbx_description
1 polymer ?
#
loop_
_entity_poly.entity_id
_entity_poly.type
_entity_poly.pdbx_seq_one_letter_code
_entity_poly.pdbx_strand_id
1 'polypeptide(L)'
;MIQYAEGTIGMNAYRMLYGGSLFNDYSRHPNIAITKWGVTSTAAGAYQFLYSTWAIVQRELRLPDFSPVSQDKAAIELIRKKEALTDVLAGNIVQAIYKCRKVWASFPGAGYGQSEKSLQSLLLLYIKAGGQLLTA
;
A
#
# COMPACT_ATOMS: atom_id res chain seq x y z
N MET A 1 -8.33 -3.18 2.39
CA MET A 1 -8.49 -2.48 1.10
C MET A 1 -7.18 -2.34 0.33
N ILE A 2 -6.12 -1.70 0.86
CA ILE A 2 -4.87 -1.50 0.08
C ILE A 2 -4.24 -2.82 -0.38
N GLN A 3 -4.19 -3.84 0.49
CA GLN A 3 -3.69 -5.17 0.11
C GLN A 3 -4.45 -5.78 -1.08
N TYR A 4 -5.75 -5.51 -1.23
CA TYR A 4 -6.49 -5.93 -2.42
C TYR A 4 -6.01 -5.20 -3.66
N ALA A 5 -5.84 -3.89 -3.53
CA ALA A 5 -5.48 -3.01 -4.63
C ALA A 5 -4.11 -3.41 -5.19
N GLU A 6 -3.17 -3.69 -4.28
CA GLU A 6 -1.81 -4.13 -4.58
C GLU A 6 -1.67 -5.63 -4.88
N GLY A 7 -2.77 -6.40 -4.85
CA GLY A 7 -2.74 -7.83 -5.17
C GLY A 7 -2.08 -8.71 -4.09
N THR A 8 -1.97 -8.22 -2.86
CA THR A 8 -1.27 -8.88 -1.75
C THR A 8 -2.20 -9.58 -0.75
N ILE A 9 -3.52 -9.65 -0.96
CA ILE A 9 -4.45 -10.29 -0.01
C ILE A 9 -3.99 -11.71 0.38
N GLY A 10 -4.09 -12.00 1.67
CA GLY A 10 -4.01 -13.36 2.22
C GLY A 10 -2.80 -13.53 3.14
N MET A 11 -2.53 -14.79 3.50
CA MET A 11 -1.50 -15.15 4.49
C MET A 11 -0.08 -14.65 4.13
N ASN A 12 0.17 -14.39 2.85
CA ASN A 12 1.49 -14.03 2.34
C ASN A 12 1.67 -12.51 2.15
N ALA A 13 0.67 -11.67 2.47
CA ALA A 13 0.67 -10.25 2.17
C ALA A 13 1.99 -9.56 2.54
N TYR A 14 2.40 -9.72 3.79
CA TYR A 14 3.57 -9.05 4.35
C TYR A 14 4.92 -9.53 3.83
N ARG A 15 4.95 -10.63 3.07
CA ARG A 15 6.19 -11.18 2.49
C ARG A 15 6.22 -11.22 0.97
N MET A 16 5.23 -10.63 0.32
CA MET A 16 5.10 -10.70 -1.13
C MET A 16 6.05 -9.73 -1.82
N LEU A 17 6.83 -10.23 -2.75
CA LEU A 17 7.61 -9.44 -3.70
C LEU A 17 6.76 -9.12 -4.93
N TYR A 18 7.12 -8.06 -5.63
CA TYR A 18 6.59 -7.78 -6.95
C TYR A 18 6.64 -9.03 -7.84
N GLY A 19 5.51 -9.35 -8.47
CA GLY A 19 5.40 -10.54 -9.31
C GLY A 19 5.08 -11.85 -8.58
N GLY A 20 4.93 -11.84 -7.25
CA GLY A 20 4.28 -12.90 -6.48
C GLY A 20 5.21 -13.87 -5.74
N SER A 21 6.53 -13.76 -5.93
CA SER A 21 7.51 -14.49 -5.11
C SER A 21 7.49 -14.00 -3.66
N LEU A 22 8.04 -14.79 -2.74
CA LEU A 22 8.04 -14.49 -1.31
C LEU A 22 9.46 -14.29 -0.79
N PHE A 23 9.62 -13.38 0.18
CA PHE A 23 10.84 -13.29 1.00
C PHE A 23 10.60 -13.88 2.40
N ASN A 24 11.66 -14.19 3.14
CA ASN A 24 11.55 -14.79 4.49
C ASN A 24 12.30 -14.01 5.58
N ASP A 25 13.18 -13.07 5.22
CA ASP A 25 13.87 -12.21 6.17
C ASP A 25 13.16 -10.86 6.28
N TYR A 26 12.65 -10.57 7.48
CA TYR A 26 11.98 -9.31 7.79
C TYR A 26 12.93 -8.26 8.39
N SER A 27 14.22 -8.56 8.60
CA SER A 27 15.18 -7.62 9.20
C SER A 27 15.32 -6.32 8.43
N ARG A 28 15.01 -6.34 7.12
CA ARG A 28 15.09 -5.20 6.21
C ARG A 28 14.14 -5.38 5.04
N HIS A 29 13.86 -4.29 4.33
CA HIS A 29 13.21 -4.37 3.03
C HIS A 29 14.11 -5.17 2.07
N PRO A 30 13.58 -6.15 1.31
CA PRO A 30 14.40 -7.09 0.55
C PRO A 30 15.22 -6.43 -0.57
N ASN A 31 14.73 -5.31 -1.11
CA ASN A 31 15.39 -4.54 -2.17
C ASN A 31 15.80 -5.40 -3.38
N ILE A 32 14.94 -6.35 -3.74
CA ILE A 32 15.14 -7.21 -4.91
C ILE A 32 14.42 -6.57 -6.08
N ALA A 33 15.16 -6.21 -7.12
CA ALA A 33 14.58 -5.72 -8.37
C ALA A 33 14.06 -6.90 -9.20
N ILE A 34 12.77 -6.89 -9.52
CA ILE A 34 12.10 -7.93 -10.32
C ILE A 34 11.49 -7.28 -11.54
N THR A 35 11.76 -7.83 -12.72
CA THR A 35 11.11 -7.44 -13.98
C THR A 35 9.95 -8.38 -14.29
N LYS A 36 8.73 -7.85 -14.37
CA LYS A 36 7.53 -8.58 -14.76
C LYS A 36 6.58 -7.66 -15.51
N TRP A 37 5.86 -8.19 -16.50
CA TRP A 37 4.90 -7.43 -17.31
C TRP A 37 5.49 -6.15 -17.93
N GLY A 38 6.77 -6.20 -18.33
CA GLY A 38 7.48 -5.06 -18.93
C GLY A 38 7.92 -3.96 -17.94
N VAL A 39 7.77 -4.15 -16.63
CA VAL A 39 8.16 -3.18 -15.59
C VAL A 39 9.14 -3.82 -14.62
N THR A 40 10.20 -3.08 -14.27
CA THR A 40 11.12 -3.45 -13.18
C THR A 40 10.71 -2.72 -11.91
N SER A 41 10.49 -3.45 -10.82
CA SER A 41 10.07 -2.90 -9.54
C SER A 41 10.80 -3.57 -8.39
N THR A 42 10.99 -2.80 -7.30
CA THR A 42 11.47 -3.31 -6.01
C THR A 42 10.33 -3.50 -5.01
N ALA A 43 9.07 -3.40 -5.46
CA ALA A 43 7.91 -3.44 -4.59
C ALA A 43 7.88 -4.71 -3.73
N ALA A 44 7.68 -4.53 -2.42
CA ALA A 44 7.58 -5.64 -1.48
C ALA A 44 6.59 -5.37 -0.34
N GLY A 45 6.16 -6.46 0.30
CA GLY A 45 5.29 -6.44 1.47
C GLY A 45 3.83 -6.18 1.15
N ALA A 46 3.03 -6.06 2.21
CA ALA A 46 1.57 -5.99 2.13
C ALA A 46 1.08 -4.76 1.37
N TYR A 47 1.89 -3.70 1.36
CA TYR A 47 1.57 -2.41 0.73
C TYR A 47 2.45 -2.12 -0.49
N GLN A 48 3.21 -3.11 -0.98
CA GLN A 48 4.07 -3.02 -2.17
C GLN A 48 4.99 -1.79 -2.17
N PHE A 49 5.69 -1.56 -1.06
CA PHE A 49 6.62 -0.45 -0.93
C PHE A 49 7.78 -0.60 -1.93
N LEU A 50 8.08 0.46 -2.68
CA LEU A 50 9.37 0.56 -3.36
C LEU A 50 10.47 0.78 -2.33
N TYR A 51 11.67 0.25 -2.60
CA TYR A 51 12.80 0.39 -1.66
C TYR A 51 13.12 1.85 -1.33
N SER A 52 13.07 2.75 -2.32
CA SER A 52 13.31 4.19 -2.14
C SER A 52 12.30 4.84 -1.19
N THR A 53 11.02 4.54 -1.35
CA THR A 53 9.95 5.01 -0.47
C THR A 53 10.11 4.45 0.94
N TRP A 54 10.37 3.14 1.05
CA TRP A 54 10.60 2.47 2.33
C TRP A 54 11.77 3.10 3.08
N ALA A 55 12.92 3.31 2.43
CA ALA A 55 14.12 3.85 3.06
C ALA A 55 13.90 5.25 3.68
N ILE A 56 13.05 6.07 3.06
CA ILE A 56 12.66 7.38 3.60
C ILE A 56 11.82 7.20 4.86
N VAL A 57 10.71 6.47 4.78
CA VAL A 57 9.77 6.31 5.89
C VAL A 57 10.40 5.56 7.06
N GLN A 58 11.22 4.54 6.79
CA GLN A 58 11.96 3.80 7.80
C GLN A 58 12.84 4.74 8.63
N ARG A 59 13.55 5.68 7.97
CA ARG A 59 14.41 6.65 8.66
C ARG A 59 13.59 7.62 9.50
N GLU A 60 12.52 8.16 8.94
CA GLU A 60 11.65 9.16 9.60
C GLU A 60 10.99 8.60 10.86
N LEU A 61 10.51 7.36 10.80
CA LEU A 61 9.84 6.69 11.90
C LEU A 61 10.77 5.86 12.79
N ARG A 62 12.05 5.74 12.43
CA ARG A 62 13.04 4.87 13.07
C ARG A 62 12.54 3.41 13.20
N LEU A 63 11.97 2.89 12.12
CA LEU A 63 11.47 1.51 12.10
C LEU A 63 12.64 0.52 12.18
N PRO A 64 12.60 -0.47 13.09
CA PRO A 64 13.73 -1.35 13.33
C PRO A 64 13.94 -2.38 12.21
N ASP A 65 12.89 -2.66 11.43
CA ASP A 65 12.83 -3.79 10.51
C ASP A 65 11.74 -3.57 9.45
N PHE A 66 11.52 -4.57 8.60
CA PHE A 66 10.42 -4.64 7.62
C PHE A 66 9.31 -5.61 8.07
N SER A 67 9.16 -5.84 9.38
CA SER A 67 8.11 -6.71 9.94
C SER A 67 6.69 -6.23 9.60
N PRO A 68 5.65 -7.07 9.75
CA PRO A 68 4.27 -6.65 9.52
C PRO A 68 3.88 -5.34 10.23
N VAL A 69 4.25 -5.20 11.50
CA VAL A 69 3.96 -3.99 12.30
C VAL A 69 4.67 -2.76 11.72
N SER A 70 5.92 -2.90 11.29
CA SER A 70 6.67 -1.80 10.68
C SER A 70 6.09 -1.41 9.32
N GLN A 71 5.63 -2.39 8.52
CA GLN A 71 4.92 -2.14 7.26
C GLN A 71 3.60 -1.37 7.47
N ASP A 72 2.79 -1.76 8.46
CA ASP A 72 1.53 -1.07 8.80
C ASP A 72 1.80 0.39 9.20
N LYS A 73 2.78 0.62 10.09
CA LYS A 73 3.18 1.96 10.52
C LYS A 73 3.64 2.82 9.35
N ALA A 74 4.45 2.25 8.45
CA ALA A 74 4.90 2.96 7.26
C ALA A 74 3.74 3.32 6.32
N ALA A 75 2.76 2.42 6.14
CA ALA A 75 1.59 2.69 5.31
C ALA A 75 0.74 3.82 5.91
N ILE A 76 0.51 3.81 7.22
CA ILE A 76 -0.21 4.88 7.93
C ILE A 76 0.51 6.22 7.77
N GLU A 77 1.84 6.24 7.87
CA GLU A 77 2.62 7.47 7.70
C GLU A 77 2.55 8.01 6.26
N LEU A 78 2.54 7.16 5.24
CA LEU A 78 2.32 7.59 3.87
C LEU A 78 0.92 8.19 3.69
N ILE A 79 -0.12 7.59 4.29
CA ILE A 79 -1.49 8.14 4.29
C ILE A 79 -1.49 9.52 4.98
N ARG A 80 -0.81 9.65 6.13
CA ARG A 80 -0.70 10.91 6.87
C ARG A 80 -0.01 12.00 6.05
N LYS A 81 1.12 11.68 5.39
CA LYS A 81 1.87 12.59 4.51
C LYS A 81 1.08 13.04 3.27
N LYS A 82 0.05 12.28 2.87
CA LYS A 82 -0.90 12.67 1.82
C LYS A 82 -2.09 13.44 2.34
N GLU A 83 -2.09 13.84 3.63
CA GLU A 83 -3.20 14.54 4.28
C GLU A 83 -4.52 13.77 4.18
N ALA A 84 -4.44 12.44 4.07
CA ALA A 84 -5.56 11.54 3.88
C ALA A 84 -5.98 10.85 5.19
N LEU A 85 -5.17 10.96 6.25
CA LEU A 85 -5.45 10.27 7.51
C LEU A 85 -6.73 10.79 8.17
N THR A 86 -6.97 12.10 8.14
CA THR A 86 -8.21 12.72 8.65
C THR A 86 -9.42 12.26 7.85
N ASP A 87 -9.29 12.16 6.52
CA ASP A 87 -10.36 11.62 5.67
C ASP A 87 -10.65 10.15 5.98
N VAL A 88 -9.62 9.32 6.20
CA VAL A 88 -9.79 7.92 6.60
C VAL A 88 -10.53 7.82 7.93
N LEU A 89 -10.15 8.61 8.92
CA LEU A 89 -10.78 8.61 10.25
C LEU A 89 -12.23 9.13 10.20
N ALA A 90 -12.53 10.06 9.30
CA ALA A 90 -13.88 10.59 9.10
C ALA A 90 -14.76 9.69 8.19
N GLY A 91 -14.23 8.60 7.65
CA GLY A 91 -14.94 7.75 6.68
C GLY A 91 -15.06 8.36 5.27
N ASN A 92 -14.36 9.47 4.98
CA ASN A 92 -14.30 10.13 3.68
C ASN A 92 -13.35 9.38 2.71
N ILE A 93 -13.62 8.10 2.47
CA ILE A 93 -12.67 7.19 1.82
C ILE A 93 -12.44 7.52 0.34
N VAL A 94 -13.41 8.12 -0.35
CA VAL A 94 -13.21 8.57 -1.73
C VAL A 94 -12.10 9.61 -1.80
N GLN A 95 -12.10 10.60 -0.91
CA GLN A 95 -11.05 11.61 -0.86
C GLN A 95 -9.71 11.03 -0.39
N ALA A 96 -9.73 10.11 0.58
CA ALA A 96 -8.51 9.43 1.02
C ALA A 96 -7.85 8.65 -0.13
N ILE A 97 -8.63 7.90 -0.93
CA ILE A 97 -8.14 7.18 -2.11
C ILE A 97 -7.56 8.17 -3.11
N TYR A 98 -8.28 9.25 -3.40
CA TYR A 98 -7.81 10.26 -4.35
C TYR A 98 -6.47 10.88 -3.93
N LYS A 99 -6.33 11.29 -2.65
CA LYS A 99 -5.09 11.86 -2.11
C LYS A 99 -3.91 10.88 -2.17
N CYS A 100 -4.19 9.59 -1.96
CA CYS A 100 -3.19 8.53 -1.94
C CYS A 100 -2.85 7.92 -3.31
N ARG A 101 -3.51 8.32 -4.41
CA ARG A 101 -3.34 7.70 -5.74
C ARG A 101 -1.92 7.76 -6.33
N LYS A 102 -1.08 8.69 -5.86
CA LYS A 102 0.34 8.77 -6.26
C LYS A 102 1.28 7.97 -5.37
N VAL A 103 0.74 7.29 -4.35
CA VAL A 103 1.49 6.35 -3.48
C VAL A 103 1.29 4.93 -3.98
N TRP A 104 0.03 4.54 -4.24
CA TRP A 104 -0.33 3.22 -4.72
C TRP A 104 -0.82 3.30 -6.16
N ALA A 105 -0.05 2.71 -7.08
CA ALA A 105 -0.32 2.79 -8.51
C ALA A 105 -1.62 2.08 -8.93
N SER A 106 -2.13 1.19 -8.08
CA SER A 106 -3.40 0.49 -8.29
C SER A 106 -4.64 1.35 -7.99
N PHE A 107 -4.49 2.53 -7.39
CA PHE A 107 -5.62 3.39 -7.07
C PHE A 107 -6.14 4.15 -8.31
N PRO A 108 -7.44 4.45 -8.37
CA PRO A 108 -8.02 5.17 -9.50
C PRO A 108 -7.43 6.59 -9.64
N GLY A 109 -7.09 6.96 -10.87
CA GLY A 109 -6.47 8.25 -11.20
C GLY A 109 -4.98 8.34 -10.86
N ALA A 110 -4.32 7.21 -10.58
CA ALA A 110 -2.89 7.17 -10.31
C ALA A 110 -2.08 7.57 -11.54
N GLY A 111 -2.54 7.21 -12.75
CA GLY A 111 -1.98 7.66 -14.02
C GLY A 111 -0.62 7.06 -14.37
N TYR A 112 -0.28 5.90 -13.81
CA TYR A 112 0.96 5.17 -14.12
C TYR A 112 0.83 4.25 -15.34
N GLY A 113 -0.32 4.24 -16.03
CA GLY A 113 -0.58 3.33 -17.15
C GLY A 113 -0.68 1.85 -16.73
N GLN A 114 -0.77 1.58 -15.42
CA GLN A 114 -0.97 0.25 -14.85
C GLN A 114 -2.47 -0.02 -14.65
N SER A 115 -2.84 -1.29 -14.41
CA SER A 115 -4.23 -1.68 -14.15
C SER A 115 -4.75 -1.14 -12.81
N GLU A 116 -5.38 0.02 -12.85
CA GLU A 116 -6.07 0.62 -11.70
C GLU A 116 -7.32 -0.18 -11.30
N LYS A 117 -7.66 -0.19 -10.02
CA LYS A 117 -8.90 -0.78 -9.50
C LYS A 117 -10.05 0.22 -9.60
N SER A 118 -11.27 -0.29 -9.79
CA SER A 118 -12.46 0.56 -9.72
C SER A 118 -12.68 1.10 -8.31
N LEU A 119 -13.08 2.38 -8.21
CA LEU A 119 -13.42 3.01 -6.94
C LEU A 119 -14.49 2.21 -6.18
N GLN A 120 -15.52 1.75 -6.89
CA GLN A 120 -16.61 0.94 -6.32
C GLN A 120 -16.08 -0.33 -5.64
N SER A 121 -15.15 -1.07 -6.27
CA SER A 121 -14.57 -2.28 -5.67
C SER A 121 -13.80 -1.97 -4.38
N LEU A 122 -13.05 -0.86 -4.37
CA LEU A 122 -12.28 -0.42 -3.21
C LEU A 122 -13.20 -0.05 -2.04
N LEU A 123 -14.27 0.70 -2.30
CA LEU A 123 -15.27 1.07 -1.28
C LEU A 123 -15.99 -0.16 -0.72
N LEU A 124 -16.43 -1.08 -1.56
CA LEU A 124 -17.07 -2.33 -1.12
C LEU A 124 -16.15 -3.15 -0.20
N LEU A 125 -14.87 -3.23 -0.53
CA LEU A 125 -13.89 -3.93 0.31
C LEU A 125 -13.56 -3.20 1.60
N TYR A 126 -13.58 -1.87 1.60
CA TYR A 126 -13.46 -1.09 2.82
C TYR A 126 -14.62 -1.38 3.77
N ILE A 127 -15.86 -1.38 3.27
CA ILE A 127 -17.05 -1.72 4.06
C ILE A 127 -17.01 -3.17 4.54
N LYS A 128 -16.67 -4.12 3.65
CA LYS A 128 -16.55 -5.55 4.02
C LYS A 128 -15.51 -5.79 5.12
N ALA A 129 -14.48 -4.95 5.21
CA ALA A 129 -13.48 -5.00 6.26
C ALA A 129 -13.93 -4.32 7.58
N GLY A 130 -15.19 -3.88 7.68
CA GLY A 130 -15.75 -3.21 8.85
C GLY A 130 -15.65 -1.68 8.85
N GLY A 131 -15.13 -1.09 7.76
CA GLY A 131 -15.05 0.36 7.62
C GLY A 131 -16.42 1.01 7.41
N GLN A 132 -16.61 2.21 7.94
CA GLN A 132 -17.83 2.99 7.78
C GLN A 132 -17.57 4.18 6.87
N LEU A 133 -18.40 4.35 5.85
CA LEU A 133 -18.32 5.54 5.00
C LEU A 133 -18.99 6.71 5.73
N LEU A 134 -18.48 7.91 5.48
CA LEU A 134 -19.13 9.14 5.89
C LEU A 134 -20.57 9.12 5.38
N THR A 135 -21.54 9.12 6.30
CA THR A 135 -22.95 9.28 5.98
C THR A 135 -23.22 10.78 5.79
N ALA A 136 -23.92 11.11 4.71
CA ALA A 136 -24.39 12.47 4.44
C ALA A 136 -25.40 12.95 5.50
#